data_AF-A0A2M7BRM4-F1
#
_entry.id   AF-A0A2M7BRM4-F1
#
_cell.length_a   1.000
_cell.length_b   1.000
_cell.length_c   1.000
_cell.angle_alpha   90.00
_cell.angle_beta   90.00
_cell.angle_gamma   90.00
#
_symmetry.space_group_name_H-M   'P 1'
#
loop_
_entity.id
_entity.type
_entity.pdbx_description
1 polymer ?
#
loop_
_entity_poly.entity_id
_entity_poly.type
_entity_poly.pdbx_seq_one_letter_code
_entity_poly.pdbx_strand_id
1 'polypeptide(L)'
;MIGISYVTGKVLRFGNKTIGTLIAASGISATLVFALPFIQAFYGVENLKYLFMYDLGNGLMAWTVVYLLAGSLGNKKDLGIKKGILSFVKNPMIFALILGVIVGMTTFQLPVIVTNFKTTLSQFVNPLLLVSIGVLQIAKEWF
;
A
#
# COMPACT_ATOMS: atom_id res chain seq x y z
N MET A 1 7.28 12.67 -1.24
CA MET A 1 8.25 11.89 -2.04
C MET A 1 8.09 12.09 -3.55
N ILE A 2 6.89 11.96 -4.13
CA ILE A 2 6.64 12.09 -5.58
C ILE A 2 7.25 13.37 -6.20
N GLY A 3 7.02 14.54 -5.60
CA GLY A 3 7.54 15.80 -6.12
C GLY A 3 9.07 15.88 -6.10
N ILE A 4 9.71 15.33 -5.06
CA ILE A 4 11.18 15.26 -4.95
C ILE A 4 11.72 14.38 -6.07
N SER A 5 11.12 13.22 -6.29
CA SER A 5 11.52 12.29 -7.36
C SER A 5 11.41 12.90 -8.75
N TYR A 6 10.37 13.71 -9.00
CA TYR A 6 10.23 14.44 -10.25
C TYR A 6 11.31 15.51 -10.42
N VAL A 7 11.57 16.32 -9.38
CA VAL A 7 12.58 17.38 -9.40
C VAL A 7 13.98 16.79 -9.58
N THR A 8 14.34 15.77 -8.80
CA THR A 8 15.63 15.08 -8.91
C THR A 8 15.83 14.49 -10.31
N GLY A 9 14.80 13.83 -10.85
CA GLY A 9 14.83 13.30 -12.21
C GLY A 9 15.06 14.37 -13.29
N LYS A 10 14.46 15.57 -13.11
CA LYS A 10 14.68 16.74 -13.98
C LYS A 10 16.09 17.32 -13.84
N VAL A 11 16.59 17.48 -12.61
CA VAL A 11 17.94 18.01 -12.33
C VAL A 11 19.01 17.11 -12.93
N LEU A 12 18.84 15.79 -12.81
CA LEU A 12 19.74 14.78 -13.36
C LEU A 12 19.51 14.49 -14.86
N ARG A 13 18.58 15.19 -15.52
CA ARG A 13 18.25 15.06 -16.95
C ARG A 13 17.86 13.65 -17.38
N PHE A 14 17.16 12.91 -16.53
CA PHE A 14 16.69 11.57 -16.87
C PHE A 14 15.58 11.57 -17.92
N GLY A 15 15.50 10.49 -18.70
CA GLY A 15 14.39 10.27 -19.62
C GLY A 15 13.06 10.10 -18.88
N ASN A 16 11.95 10.51 -19.50
CA ASN A 16 10.62 10.49 -18.88
C ASN A 16 10.25 9.12 -18.28
N LYS A 17 10.57 8.03 -18.96
CA LYS A 17 10.34 6.66 -18.45
C LYS A 17 11.03 6.42 -17.11
N THR A 18 12.30 6.82 -17.00
CA THR A 18 13.10 6.68 -15.77
C THR A 18 12.54 7.54 -14.64
N ILE A 19 12.09 8.76 -14.94
CA ILE A 19 11.42 9.63 -13.94
C ILE A 19 10.12 8.99 -13.46
N GLY A 20 9.33 8.41 -14.38
CA GLY A 20 8.10 7.68 -14.03
C GLY A 20 8.36 6.48 -13.12
N THR A 21 9.39 5.68 -13.41
CA THR A 21 9.81 4.57 -12.56
C THR A 21 10.28 5.05 -11.18
N LEU A 22 11.02 6.16 -11.12
CA LEU A 22 11.48 6.74 -9.86
C LEU A 22 10.31 7.24 -8.99
N ILE A 23 9.31 7.86 -9.62
CA ILE A 23 8.05 8.26 -8.95
C ILE A 23 7.31 7.03 -8.42
N ALA A 24 7.23 5.94 -9.20
CA ALA A 24 6.60 4.70 -8.76
C ALA A 24 7.32 4.06 -7.56
N ALA A 25 8.65 3.93 -7.65
CA ALA A 25 9.46 3.32 -6.61
C ALA A 25 9.44 4.09 -5.29
N SER A 26 9.33 5.42 -5.34
CA SER A 26 9.31 6.29 -4.17
C SER A 26 7.91 6.62 -3.64
N GLY A 27 6.89 6.52 -4.48
CA GLY A 27 5.50 6.86 -4.12
C GLY A 27 4.74 5.70 -3.48
N ILE A 28 5.09 4.46 -3.82
CA ILE A 28 4.48 3.25 -3.28
C ILE A 28 5.34 2.76 -2.13
N SER A 29 4.78 2.73 -0.92
CA SER A 29 5.50 2.29 0.27
C SER A 29 4.95 0.96 0.78
N ALA A 30 5.83 0.03 1.12
CA ALA A 30 5.46 -1.25 1.76
C ALA A 30 5.46 -1.11 3.29
N THR A 31 4.85 -0.04 3.80
CA THR A 31 5.03 0.37 5.22
C THR A 31 4.45 -0.66 6.18
N LEU A 32 3.30 -1.25 5.86
CA LEU A 32 2.72 -2.33 6.67
C LEU A 32 3.66 -3.53 6.85
N VAL A 33 4.37 -3.93 5.80
CA VAL A 33 5.23 -5.12 5.83
C VAL A 33 6.34 -4.97 6.86
N PHE A 34 6.93 -3.77 6.93
CA PHE A 34 8.04 -3.49 7.82
C PHE A 34 7.58 -3.00 9.19
N ALA A 35 6.60 -2.09 9.26
CA ALA A 35 6.29 -1.39 10.50
C ALA A 35 5.35 -2.16 11.43
N LEU A 36 4.46 -3.02 10.91
CA LEU A 36 3.45 -3.69 11.72
C LEU A 36 4.01 -4.48 12.91
N PRO A 37 5.00 -5.38 12.75
CA PRO A 37 5.54 -6.13 13.90
C PRO A 37 6.21 -5.22 14.94
N PHE A 38 6.86 -4.13 14.52
CA PHE A 38 7.51 -3.20 15.45
C PHE A 38 6.50 -2.32 16.18
N ILE A 39 5.52 -1.75 15.47
CA ILE A 39 4.47 -0.94 16.11
C ILE A 39 3.70 -1.81 17.11
N GLN A 40 3.38 -3.05 16.75
CA GLN A 40 2.71 -3.96 17.67
C GLN A 40 3.57 -4.30 18.90
N ALA A 41 4.87 -4.54 18.73
CA ALA A 41 5.76 -4.90 19.83
C ALA A 41 6.07 -3.73 20.78
N PHE A 42 6.31 -2.53 20.25
CA PHE A 42 6.77 -1.37 21.02
C PHE A 42 5.66 -0.42 21.44
N TYR A 43 4.59 -0.31 20.64
CA TYR A 43 3.51 0.66 20.84
C TYR A 43 2.15 -0.01 21.09
N GLY A 44 2.09 -1.35 21.06
CA GLY A 44 0.88 -2.11 21.32
C GLY A 44 -0.14 -2.09 20.17
N VAL A 45 -1.14 -2.96 20.30
CA VAL A 45 -2.14 -3.23 19.24
C VAL A 45 -3.04 -2.02 18.97
N GLU A 46 -3.33 -1.20 19.99
CA GLU A 46 -4.23 -0.05 19.85
C GLU A 46 -3.71 0.99 18.86
N ASN A 47 -2.39 1.14 18.77
CA ASN A 47 -1.74 2.12 17.90
C ASN A 47 -1.63 1.66 16.43
N LEU A 48 -1.96 0.40 16.14
CA LEU A 48 -2.00 -0.11 14.76
C LEU A 48 -3.03 0.62 13.90
N LYS A 49 -4.08 1.21 14.51
CA LYS A 49 -5.09 2.01 13.80
C LYS A 49 -4.46 3.13 12.96
N TYR A 50 -3.43 3.80 13.48
CA TYR A 50 -2.73 4.86 12.76
C TYR A 50 -1.90 4.33 11.59
N LEU A 51 -1.27 3.16 11.77
CA LEU A 51 -0.51 2.50 10.71
C LEU A 51 -1.43 2.08 9.55
N PHE A 52 -2.59 1.49 9.86
CA PHE A 52 -3.57 1.13 8.84
C PHE A 52 -4.17 2.34 8.14
N MET A 53 -4.43 3.45 8.85
CA MET A 53 -4.89 4.71 8.24
C MET A 53 -3.84 5.30 7.28
N TYR A 54 -2.56 5.26 7.66
CA TYR A 54 -1.47 5.69 6.79
C TYR A 54 -1.37 4.83 5.53
N ASP A 55 -1.36 3.51 5.68
CA ASP A 55 -1.21 2.57 4.57
C ASP A 55 -2.39 2.67 3.60
N LEU A 56 -3.59 2.91 4.13
CA LEU A 56 -4.77 3.23 3.32
C LEU A 56 -4.54 4.47 2.44
N GLY A 57 -4.11 5.58 3.05
CA GLY A 57 -3.83 6.82 2.32
C GLY A 57 -2.74 6.62 1.26
N ASN A 58 -1.70 5.86 1.60
CA ASN A 58 -0.63 5.53 0.64
C ASN A 58 -1.17 4.67 -0.52
N GLY A 59 -1.98 3.65 -0.24
CA GLY A 59 -2.62 2.82 -1.26
C GLY A 59 -3.49 3.64 -2.21
N LEU A 60 -4.31 4.55 -1.67
CA LEU A 60 -5.13 5.45 -2.50
C LEU A 60 -4.25 6.34 -3.39
N MET A 61 -3.18 6.93 -2.86
CA MET A 61 -2.24 7.73 -3.65
C MET A 61 -1.47 6.90 -4.71
N ALA A 62 -1.09 5.67 -4.37
CA ALA A 62 -0.39 4.75 -5.27
C ALA A 62 -1.25 4.41 -6.49
N TRP A 63 -2.51 4.02 -6.27
CA TRP A 63 -3.42 3.62 -7.33
C TRP A 63 -3.99 4.78 -8.16
N THR A 64 -3.93 6.01 -7.64
CA THR A 64 -4.41 7.22 -8.35
C THR A 64 -3.27 8.03 -8.93
N VAL A 65 -2.57 8.79 -8.09
CA VAL A 65 -1.59 9.79 -8.49
C VAL A 65 -0.34 9.16 -9.06
N VAL A 66 0.24 8.18 -8.35
CA VAL A 66 1.49 7.53 -8.79
C VAL A 66 1.25 6.77 -10.09
N TYR A 67 0.16 6.01 -10.18
CA TYR A 67 -0.20 5.27 -11.39
C TYR A 67 -0.38 6.19 -12.61
N LEU A 68 -1.10 7.31 -12.45
CA LEU A 68 -1.31 8.28 -13.53
C LEU A 68 -0.01 8.98 -13.96
N LEU A 69 0.81 9.43 -13.01
CA LEU A 69 2.07 10.14 -13.29
C LEU A 69 3.13 9.21 -13.88
N ALA A 70 3.36 8.05 -13.28
CA ALA A 70 4.34 7.09 -13.80
C ALA A 70 3.90 6.54 -15.18
N GLY A 71 2.61 6.29 -15.36
CA GLY A 71 2.08 5.79 -16.61
C GLY A 71 2.09 6.82 -17.75
N SER A 72 1.79 8.09 -17.46
CA SER A 72 1.85 9.18 -18.46
C SER A 72 3.29 9.44 -18.93
N LEU A 73 4.26 9.40 -18.02
CA LEU A 73 5.69 9.52 -18.34
C LEU A 73 6.25 8.27 -19.07
N GLY A 74 5.55 7.13 -18.98
CA GLY A 74 5.95 5.83 -19.52
C GLY A 74 5.61 5.55 -20.99
N ASN A 75 5.05 6.51 -21.74
CA ASN A 75 4.53 6.37 -23.12
C ASN A 75 3.13 5.72 -23.28
N LYS A 76 2.32 5.58 -22.22
CA LYS A 76 0.91 5.19 -22.41
C LYS A 76 0.08 6.44 -22.78
N LYS A 77 -0.13 6.63 -24.09
CA LYS A 77 -0.94 7.71 -24.70
C LYS A 77 -2.40 7.81 -24.21
N ASP A 78 -2.87 6.86 -23.40
CA ASP A 78 -4.29 6.65 -23.17
C ASP A 78 -4.65 6.36 -21.70
N LEU A 79 -3.91 6.98 -20.77
CA LEU A 79 -4.26 7.05 -19.35
C LEU A 79 -5.03 8.34 -19.07
N GLY A 80 -6.22 8.45 -19.66
CA GLY A 80 -7.14 9.54 -19.32
C GLY A 80 -7.56 9.46 -17.84
N ILE A 81 -7.82 10.61 -17.23
CA ILE A 81 -8.30 10.75 -15.84
C ILE A 81 -9.49 9.80 -15.56
N LYS A 82 -10.37 9.59 -16.55
CA LYS A 82 -11.48 8.62 -16.49
C LYS A 82 -11.04 7.18 -16.21
N LYS A 83 -9.95 6.69 -16.81
CA LYS A 83 -9.44 5.32 -16.54
C LYS A 83 -8.80 5.22 -15.16
N GLY A 84 -8.16 6.28 -14.68
CA GLY A 84 -7.65 6.37 -13.30
C GLY A 84 -8.77 6.28 -12.28
N ILE A 85 -9.84 7.09 -12.46
CA ILE A 85 -11.04 7.06 -11.61
C ILE A 85 -11.73 5.71 -11.67
N LEU A 86 -11.88 5.11 -12.85
CA LEU A 86 -12.52 3.79 -12.97
C LEU A 86 -11.70 2.69 -12.30
N SER A 87 -10.36 2.75 -12.38
CA SER A 87 -9.47 1.81 -11.70
C SER A 87 -9.48 1.99 -10.19
N PHE A 88 -9.63 3.23 -9.73
CA PHE A 88 -9.84 3.55 -8.32
C PHE A 88 -11.14 2.95 -7.79
N VAL A 89 -12.28 3.25 -8.43
CA VAL A 89 -13.60 2.75 -8.01
C VAL A 89 -13.67 1.22 -8.10
N LYS A 90 -13.01 0.59 -9.07
CA LYS A 90 -12.95 -0.87 -9.20
C LYS A 90 -11.92 -1.53 -8.27
N ASN A 91 -11.19 -0.77 -7.45
CA ASN A 91 -10.17 -1.34 -6.60
C ASN A 91 -10.80 -2.13 -5.45
N PRO A 92 -10.51 -3.45 -5.30
CA PRO A 92 -11.07 -4.28 -4.24
C PRO A 92 -10.79 -3.72 -2.83
N MET A 93 -9.71 -2.96 -2.65
CA MET A 93 -9.38 -2.29 -1.38
C MET A 93 -10.44 -1.29 -0.96
N ILE A 94 -11.04 -0.54 -1.90
CA ILE A 94 -12.10 0.44 -1.58
C ILE A 94 -13.38 -0.27 -1.16
N PHE A 95 -13.75 -1.34 -1.88
CA PHE A 95 -14.91 -2.15 -1.49
C PHE A 95 -14.72 -2.78 -0.11
N ALA A 96 -13.52 -3.32 0.17
CA ALA A 96 -13.20 -3.88 1.48
C ALA A 96 -13.30 -2.83 2.61
N LEU A 97 -12.86 -1.60 2.36
CA LEU A 97 -13.00 -0.51 3.33
C LEU A 97 -14.47 -0.14 3.55
N ILE A 98 -15.24 0.06 2.49
CA ILE A 98 -16.66 0.43 2.58
C ILE A 98 -17.43 -0.65 3.33
N LEU A 99 -17.23 -1.92 2.97
CA LEU A 99 -17.84 -3.06 3.67
C LEU A 99 -17.39 -3.13 5.13
N GLY A 100 -16.10 -2.91 5.42
CA GLY A 100 -15.59 -2.91 6.79
C GLY A 100 -16.23 -1.83 7.66
N VAL A 101 -16.42 -0.62 7.11
CA VAL A 101 -17.10 0.49 7.81
C VAL A 101 -18.58 0.17 8.02
N ILE A 102 -19.29 -0.31 6.99
CA ILE A 102 -20.72 -0.68 7.09
C ILE A 102 -20.93 -1.77 8.15
N VAL A 103 -20.12 -2.82 8.12
CA VAL A 103 -20.19 -3.91 9.10
C VAL A 103 -19.82 -3.40 10.49
N GLY A 104 -18.82 -2.53 10.62
CA GLY A 104 -18.41 -1.96 11.90
C GLY A 104 -19.44 -1.01 12.54
N MET A 105 -20.27 -0.34 11.72
CA MET A 105 -21.37 0.50 12.19
C MET A 105 -22.63 -0.30 12.54
N THR A 106 -22.75 -1.54 12.06
CA THR A 106 -23.87 -2.40 12.37
C THR A 106 -23.54 -3.23 13.62
N THR A 107 -24.48 -3.38 14.55
CA THR A 107 -24.33 -4.32 15.70
C THR A 107 -24.42 -5.79 15.29
N PHE A 108 -24.27 -6.09 14.00
CA PHE A 108 -24.43 -7.42 13.43
C PHE A 108 -23.27 -8.31 13.89
N GLN A 109 -23.58 -9.32 14.69
CA GLN A 109 -22.60 -10.31 15.11
C GLN A 109 -22.25 -11.19 13.92
N LEU A 110 -21.00 -11.08 13.45
CA LEU A 110 -20.49 -11.95 12.40
C LEU A 110 -20.64 -13.43 12.83
N PRO A 111 -21.04 -14.32 11.91
CA PRO A 111 -21.13 -15.75 12.20
C PRO A 111 -19.81 -16.28 12.78
N VAL A 112 -19.88 -17.19 13.75
CA VAL A 112 -18.71 -17.75 14.46
C VAL A 112 -17.65 -18.28 13.49
N ILE A 113 -18.06 -18.86 12.36
CA ILE A 113 -17.16 -19.36 11.33
C ILE A 113 -16.25 -18.27 10.76
N VAL A 114 -16.80 -17.06 10.53
CA VAL A 114 -16.07 -15.92 9.96
C VAL A 114 -15.10 -15.33 10.99
N THR A 115 -15.54 -15.24 12.25
CA THR A 115 -14.71 -14.73 13.35
C THR A 115 -13.54 -15.66 13.64
N ASN A 116 -13.77 -16.97 13.63
CA ASN A 116 -12.70 -17.96 13.78
C ASN A 116 -11.72 -17.91 12.60
N PHE A 117 -12.22 -17.86 11.36
CA PHE A 117 -11.37 -17.74 10.18
C PHE A 117 -10.48 -16.49 10.23
N LYS A 118 -11.06 -15.32 10.56
CA LYS A 118 -10.32 -14.07 10.72
C LYS A 118 -9.21 -14.19 11.76
N THR A 119 -9.51 -14.81 12.90
CA THR A 119 -8.57 -14.96 14.02
C THR A 119 -7.42 -15.90 13.67
N THR A 120 -7.73 -17.03 13.04
CA THR A 120 -6.70 -17.95 12.55
C THR A 120 -5.81 -17.27 11.52
N LEU A 121 -6.38 -16.55 10.56
CA LEU A 121 -5.62 -15.87 9.51
C LEU A 121 -4.73 -14.76 10.09
N SER A 122 -5.21 -13.97 11.04
CA SER A 122 -4.43 -12.88 11.63
C SER A 122 -3.23 -13.38 12.43
N GLN A 123 -3.31 -14.55 13.05
CA GLN A 123 -2.19 -15.17 13.77
C GLN A 123 -0.99 -15.49 12.85
N PHE A 124 -1.24 -15.77 11.57
CA PHE A 124 -0.17 -16.03 10.61
C PHE A 124 0.49 -14.76 10.06
N VAL A 125 -0.17 -13.60 10.13
CA VAL A 125 0.34 -12.36 9.52
C VAL A 125 1.67 -11.94 10.14
N ASN A 126 1.76 -11.85 11.46
CA ASN A 126 2.99 -11.43 12.15
C ASN A 126 4.21 -12.31 11.87
N PRO A 127 4.15 -13.65 12.04
CA PRO A 127 5.30 -14.50 11.75
C PRO A 127 5.70 -14.44 10.27
N LEU A 128 4.74 -14.38 9.34
CA LEU A 128 5.03 -14.24 7.91
C LEU A 128 5.72 -12.91 7.59
N LEU A 129 5.30 -11.80 8.23
CA LEU A 129 5.96 -10.51 8.06
C LEU A 129 7.39 -10.54 8.60
N LEU A 130 7.62 -11.10 9.79
CA LEU A 130 8.97 -11.22 10.37
C LEU A 130 9.89 -12.08 9.50
N VAL A 131 9.40 -13.22 8.99
CA VAL A 131 10.16 -14.06 8.05
C VAL A 131 10.46 -13.30 6.76
N SER A 132 9.49 -12.57 6.20
CA SER A 132 9.67 -11.78 4.98
C SER A 132 10.74 -10.71 5.16
N ILE A 133 10.74 -10.01 6.30
CA ILE A 133 11.78 -9.03 6.64
C ILE A 133 13.15 -9.71 6.74
N GLY A 134 13.24 -10.86 7.42
CA GLY A 134 14.50 -11.60 7.55
C GLY A 134 15.05 -12.06 6.21
N VAL A 135 14.21 -12.62 5.34
CA VAL A 135 14.60 -13.04 3.97
C VAL A 135 15.08 -11.85 3.14
N LEU A 136 14.38 -10.70 3.21
CA LEU A 136 14.78 -9.49 2.50
C LEU A 136 16.13 -8.94 2.98
N GLN A 137 16.45 -9.07 4.27
CA GLN A 137 17.75 -8.66 4.81
C GLN A 137 18.87 -9.61 4.39
N ILE A 138 18.66 -10.92 4.50
CA ILE A 138 19.66 -11.93 4.11
C ILE A 138 19.94 -11.83 2.61
N ALA A 139 18.92 -11.71 1.76
CA ALA A 139 19.09 -11.62 0.31
C ALA A 139 19.93 -10.40 -0.13
N LYS A 140 20.02 -9.37 0.71
CA LYS A 140 20.81 -8.17 0.44
C LYS A 140 22.33 -8.40 0.63
N GLU A 141 22.74 -9.47 1.30
CA GLU A 141 24.16 -9.84 1.49
C GLU A 141 24.73 -10.66 0.31
N TRP A 142 23.89 -11.09 -0.64
CA TRP A 142 24.26 -11.93 -1.79
C TRP A 142 24.40 -11.17 -3.12
N PHE A 143 24.20 -9.84 -3.13
CA PHE A 143 24.35 -8.94 -4.28
C PHE A 143 25.24 -7.75 -3.93
#